data_AF-A0A849HH52-F1
#
_entry.id   AF-A0A849HH52-F1
#
_cell.length_a   1.000
_cell.length_b   1.000
_cell.length_c   1.000
_cell.angle_alpha   90.00
_cell.angle_beta   90.00
_cell.angle_gamma   90.00
#
_symmetry.space_group_name_H-M   'P 1'
#
loop_
_entity.id
_entity.type
_entity.pdbx_description
1 polymer ?
#
loop_
_entity_poly.entity_id
_entity_poly.type
_entity_poly.pdbx_seq_one_letter_code
_entity_poly.pdbx_strand_id
1 'polypeptide(L)'
;MSEQSIIMAMFLEPFKTAAADGAVVELKLRMLAGKVPALQKYAHKKNLENIEDDLAAHFSLSAEDQETLQLCRQLRNKILHSDFRAARRKLNELGAETTPGGVKKVDLPTVTVAALADKIRGVQAGTEGVTVADASSEDGGVLGWFMEAATAGDFQKASSAFKGAAAIVDRLAALDNS
;
A
#
# COMPACT_ATOMS: atom_id res chain seq x y z
N MET A 1 31.20 -0.61 -1.49
CA MET A 1 29.79 -0.52 -1.07
C MET A 1 29.19 0.60 -1.89
N SER A 2 28.23 0.32 -2.77
CA SER A 2 27.57 1.41 -3.51
C SER A 2 26.80 2.26 -2.51
N GLU A 3 26.89 3.58 -2.62
CA GLU A 3 26.01 4.53 -1.94
C GLU A 3 24.58 4.29 -2.45
N GLN A 4 23.91 3.25 -1.97
CA GLN A 4 22.45 3.29 -1.96
C GLN A 4 22.09 4.53 -1.16
N SER A 5 21.58 5.55 -1.85
CA SER A 5 21.13 6.80 -1.26
C SER A 5 20.39 6.51 0.03
N ILE A 6 20.85 7.08 1.15
CA ILE A 6 20.23 6.93 2.49
C ILE A 6 18.72 7.16 2.40
N ILE A 7 18.30 8.09 1.53
CA ILE A 7 16.91 8.41 1.25
C ILE A 7 16.15 7.19 0.71
N MET A 8 16.73 6.44 -0.24
CA MET A 8 16.10 5.21 -0.74
C MET A 8 16.00 4.15 0.35
N ALA A 9 17.03 4.00 1.20
CA ALA A 9 16.99 3.03 2.29
C ALA A 9 15.84 3.28 3.28
N MET A 10 15.41 4.54 3.46
CA MET A 10 14.33 4.90 4.39
C MET A 10 12.94 4.36 4.00
N PHE A 11 12.67 4.15 2.71
CA PHE A 11 11.35 3.70 2.24
C PHE A 11 11.38 2.40 1.44
N LEU A 12 12.52 2.03 0.86
CA LEU A 12 12.60 0.91 -0.08
C LEU A 12 12.31 -0.43 0.57
N GLU A 13 12.90 -0.70 1.74
CA GLU A 13 12.67 -1.98 2.43
C GLU A 13 11.22 -2.12 2.95
N PRO A 14 10.64 -1.13 3.67
CA PRO A 14 9.23 -1.19 4.05
C PRO A 14 8.29 -1.37 2.85
N PHE A 15 8.56 -0.65 1.74
CA PHE A 15 7.79 -0.80 0.50
C PHE A 15 7.90 -2.22 -0.07
N LYS A 16 9.12 -2.76 -0.19
CA LYS A 16 9.35 -4.12 -0.69
C LYS A 16 8.61 -5.16 0.15
N THR A 17 8.65 -5.03 1.48
CA THR A 17 7.93 -5.92 2.38
C THR A 17 6.42 -5.85 2.13
N ALA A 18 5.84 -4.64 2.08
CA ALA A 18 4.42 -4.47 1.80
C ALA A 18 4.02 -5.03 0.42
N ALA A 19 4.81 -4.76 -0.62
CA ALA A 19 4.57 -5.26 -1.96
C ALA A 19 4.67 -6.79 -2.04
N ALA A 20 5.65 -7.39 -1.35
CA ALA A 20 5.83 -8.84 -1.27
C ALA A 20 4.65 -9.50 -0.55
N ASP A 21 4.25 -8.99 0.62
CA ASP A 21 3.12 -9.53 1.37
C ASP A 21 1.81 -9.41 0.56
N GLY A 22 1.60 -8.29 -0.13
CA GLY A 22 0.45 -8.13 -1.03
C GLY A 22 0.48 -9.13 -2.21
N ALA A 23 1.66 -9.41 -2.77
CA ALA A 23 1.81 -10.45 -3.80
C ALA A 23 1.54 -11.86 -3.25
N VAL A 24 1.90 -12.15 -2.00
CA VAL A 24 1.59 -13.41 -1.32
C VAL A 24 0.09 -13.61 -1.19
N VAL A 25 -0.68 -12.58 -0.82
CA VAL A 25 -2.15 -12.66 -0.76
C VAL A 25 -2.74 -13.05 -2.12
N GLU A 26 -2.33 -12.37 -3.19
CA GLU A 26 -2.80 -12.70 -4.54
C GLU A 26 -2.41 -14.14 -4.95
N LEU A 27 -1.17 -14.56 -4.67
CA LEU A 27 -0.72 -15.92 -4.99
C LEU A 27 -1.56 -16.96 -4.26
N LYS A 28 -1.81 -16.78 -2.96
CA LYS A 28 -2.64 -17.70 -2.17
C LYS A 28 -4.06 -17.78 -2.69
N LEU A 29 -4.68 -16.65 -3.03
CA LEU A 29 -6.01 -16.61 -3.66
C LEU A 29 -6.05 -17.39 -4.98
N ARG A 30 -5.01 -17.22 -5.83
CA ARG A 30 -4.90 -17.97 -7.10
C ARG A 30 -4.70 -19.47 -6.89
N MET A 31 -3.88 -19.85 -5.90
CA MET A 31 -3.66 -21.26 -5.58
C MET A 31 -4.94 -21.92 -5.04
N LEU A 32 -5.68 -21.23 -4.17
CA LEU A 32 -6.99 -21.69 -3.70
C LEU A 32 -7.96 -21.82 -4.87
N ALA A 33 -8.05 -20.80 -5.73
CA ALA A 33 -8.88 -20.82 -6.92
C ALA A 33 -8.54 -21.98 -7.87
N GLY A 34 -7.25 -22.32 -8.02
CA GLY A 34 -6.81 -23.45 -8.84
C GLY A 34 -7.26 -24.82 -8.32
N LYS A 35 -7.43 -24.95 -7.00
CA LYS A 35 -7.89 -26.19 -6.35
C LYS A 35 -9.40 -26.35 -6.38
N VAL A 36 -10.14 -25.26 -6.17
CA VAL A 36 -11.61 -25.28 -6.08
C VAL A 36 -12.24 -25.20 -7.47
N PRO A 37 -12.93 -26.25 -7.97
CA PRO A 37 -13.44 -26.27 -9.35
C PRO A 37 -14.33 -25.08 -9.71
N ALA A 38 -15.18 -24.62 -8.78
CA ALA A 38 -16.06 -23.46 -8.98
C ALA A 38 -15.29 -22.14 -9.19
N LEU A 39 -14.05 -22.05 -8.71
CA LEU A 39 -13.23 -20.84 -8.70
C LEU A 39 -12.10 -20.86 -9.74
N GLN A 40 -11.87 -21.98 -10.43
CA GLN A 40 -10.74 -22.16 -11.36
C GLN A 40 -10.65 -21.09 -12.45
N LYS A 41 -11.78 -20.49 -12.82
CA LYS A 41 -11.83 -19.32 -13.74
C LYS A 41 -10.95 -18.15 -13.31
N TYR A 42 -10.57 -18.04 -12.04
CA TYR A 42 -9.71 -16.96 -11.53
C TYR A 42 -8.22 -17.30 -11.50
N ALA A 43 -7.84 -18.57 -11.44
CA ALA A 43 -6.46 -19.00 -11.19
C ALA A 43 -5.45 -18.39 -12.18
N HIS A 44 -5.82 -18.33 -13.46
CA HIS A 44 -4.97 -17.87 -14.56
C HIS A 44 -5.40 -16.54 -15.18
N LYS A 45 -6.45 -15.88 -14.67
CA LYS A 45 -6.88 -14.58 -15.20
C LYS A 45 -5.84 -13.49 -14.91
N LYS A 46 -5.76 -12.49 -15.80
CA LYS A 46 -4.89 -11.33 -15.62
C LYS A 46 -5.18 -10.61 -14.29
N ASN A 47 -6.45 -10.49 -13.93
CA ASN A 47 -6.91 -9.89 -12.68
C ASN A 47 -7.77 -10.90 -11.90
N LEU A 48 -7.73 -10.82 -10.57
CA LEU A 48 -8.60 -11.63 -9.70
C LEU A 48 -10.08 -11.19 -9.72
N GLU A 49 -10.43 -10.09 -10.41
CA GLU A 49 -11.80 -9.56 -10.49
C GLU A 49 -12.42 -9.42 -9.09
N ASN A 50 -13.65 -9.92 -8.88
CA ASN A 50 -14.32 -9.97 -7.58
C ASN A 50 -14.35 -11.42 -7.06
N ILE A 51 -13.19 -12.08 -7.01
CA ILE A 51 -13.08 -13.45 -6.47
C ILE A 51 -13.66 -13.57 -5.05
N GLU A 52 -13.66 -12.48 -4.28
CA GLU A 52 -14.15 -12.45 -2.90
C GLU A 52 -15.65 -12.78 -2.80
N ASP A 53 -16.45 -12.39 -3.80
CA ASP A 53 -17.90 -12.69 -3.84
C ASP A 53 -18.13 -14.20 -4.05
N ASP A 54 -17.37 -14.81 -4.96
CA ASP A 54 -17.44 -16.25 -5.23
C ASP A 54 -16.86 -17.08 -4.08
N LEU A 55 -15.83 -16.57 -3.39
CA LEU A 55 -15.31 -17.17 -2.15
C LEU A 55 -16.36 -17.14 -1.04
N ALA A 56 -17.06 -16.00 -0.88
CA ALA A 56 -18.13 -15.87 0.10
C ALA A 56 -19.28 -16.85 -0.18
N ALA A 57 -19.68 -17.00 -1.44
CA ALA A 57 -20.69 -17.96 -1.84
C ALA A 57 -20.24 -19.42 -1.62
N HIS A 58 -18.98 -19.75 -1.94
CA HIS A 58 -18.48 -21.12 -1.85
C HIS A 58 -18.21 -21.57 -0.40
N PHE A 59 -17.55 -20.73 0.39
CA PHE A 59 -17.09 -21.07 1.75
C PHE A 59 -17.98 -20.51 2.86
N SER A 60 -19.08 -19.81 2.53
CA SER A 60 -19.90 -19.09 3.51
C SER A 60 -19.07 -18.11 4.35
N LEU A 61 -18.21 -17.33 3.68
CA LEU A 61 -17.32 -16.37 4.33
C LEU A 61 -18.13 -15.33 5.13
N SER A 62 -17.58 -14.89 6.28
CA SER A 62 -18.18 -13.76 6.99
C SER A 62 -18.07 -12.48 6.15
N ALA A 63 -19.00 -11.54 6.34
CA ALA A 63 -18.96 -10.24 5.67
C ALA A 63 -17.64 -9.50 5.96
N GLU A 64 -17.12 -9.62 7.18
CA GLU A 64 -15.85 -9.02 7.61
C GLU A 64 -14.64 -9.62 6.87
N ASP A 65 -14.56 -10.95 6.76
CA ASP A 65 -13.47 -11.60 6.04
C ASP A 65 -13.56 -11.26 4.52
N GLN A 66 -14.77 -11.22 3.95
CA GLN A 66 -14.99 -10.83 2.55
C GLN A 66 -14.53 -9.40 2.29
N GLU A 67 -14.95 -8.45 3.12
CA GLU A 67 -14.55 -7.04 3.03
C GLU A 67 -13.04 -6.88 3.19
N THR A 68 -12.44 -7.58 4.16
CA THR A 68 -10.99 -7.56 4.40
C THR A 68 -10.21 -8.01 3.16
N LEU A 69 -10.61 -9.13 2.54
CA LEU A 69 -9.97 -9.62 1.31
C LEU A 69 -10.11 -8.61 0.16
N GLN A 70 -11.32 -8.06 -0.02
CA GLN A 70 -11.61 -7.11 -1.08
C GLN A 70 -10.77 -5.82 -0.93
N LEU A 71 -10.73 -5.26 0.28
CA LEU A 71 -9.95 -4.07 0.59
C LEU A 71 -8.45 -4.33 0.46
N CYS A 72 -7.96 -5.49 0.89
CA CYS A 72 -6.56 -5.87 0.71
C CYS A 72 -6.17 -6.00 -0.77
N ARG A 73 -7.03 -6.58 -1.62
CA ARG A 73 -6.77 -6.62 -3.07
C ARG A 73 -6.68 -5.20 -3.66
N GLN A 74 -7.59 -4.31 -3.27
CA GLN A 74 -7.56 -2.91 -3.71
C GLN A 74 -6.30 -2.18 -3.21
N LEU A 75 -5.96 -2.33 -1.93
CA LEU A 75 -4.78 -1.75 -1.30
C LEU A 75 -3.50 -2.18 -2.02
N ARG A 76 -3.36 -3.47 -2.32
CA ARG A 76 -2.23 -4.01 -3.08
C ARG A 76 -2.06 -3.29 -4.42
N ASN A 77 -3.14 -3.16 -5.18
CA ASN A 77 -3.09 -2.46 -6.48
C ASN A 77 -2.65 -1.00 -6.31
N LYS A 78 -3.11 -0.31 -5.25
CA LYS A 78 -2.70 1.07 -4.97
C LYS A 78 -1.22 1.19 -4.61
N ILE A 79 -0.69 0.27 -3.80
CA ILE A 79 0.73 0.24 -3.44
C ILE A 79 1.60 -0.04 -4.67
N LEU A 80 1.25 -1.03 -5.48
CA LEU A 80 2.04 -1.40 -6.68
C LEU A 80 2.07 -0.30 -7.74
N HIS A 81 1.02 0.50 -7.83
CA HIS A 81 0.95 1.65 -8.74
C HIS A 81 1.37 2.98 -8.09
N SER A 82 1.94 2.95 -6.89
CA SER A 82 2.39 4.13 -6.14
C SER A 82 1.31 5.21 -5.93
N ASP A 83 0.04 4.80 -5.89
CA ASP A 83 -1.10 5.67 -5.56
C ASP A 83 -1.30 5.67 -4.03
N PHE A 84 -0.33 6.23 -3.30
CA PHE A 84 -0.28 6.13 -1.84
C PHE A 84 -1.37 6.92 -1.13
N ARG A 85 -1.89 7.99 -1.75
CA ARG A 85 -3.09 8.68 -1.23
C ARG A 85 -4.30 7.73 -1.21
N ALA A 86 -4.52 6.98 -2.29
CA ALA A 86 -5.60 6.00 -2.30
C ALA A 86 -5.28 4.79 -1.40
N ALA A 87 -4.03 4.36 -1.31
CA ALA A 87 -3.62 3.29 -0.40
C ALA A 87 -3.92 3.65 1.07
N ARG A 88 -3.61 4.89 1.48
CA ARG A 88 -3.91 5.40 2.82
C ARG A 88 -5.41 5.38 3.14
N ARG A 89 -6.26 5.73 2.18
CA ARG A 89 -7.73 5.57 2.33
C ARG A 89 -8.13 4.13 2.58
N LYS A 90 -7.56 3.17 1.82
CA LYS A 90 -7.82 1.74 2.02
C LYS A 90 -7.33 1.22 3.36
N LEU A 91 -6.22 1.73 3.88
CA LEU A 91 -5.77 1.42 5.24
C LEU A 91 -6.78 1.90 6.30
N ASN A 92 -7.31 3.12 6.17
CA ASN A 92 -8.33 3.61 7.09
C ASN A 92 -9.63 2.78 7.01
N GLU A 93 -10.06 2.39 5.80
CA GLU A 93 -11.21 1.49 5.60
C GLU A 93 -10.99 0.12 6.25
N LEU A 94 -9.74 -0.37 6.29
CA LEU A 94 -9.32 -1.59 7.01
C LEU A 94 -9.15 -1.38 8.53
N GLY A 95 -9.50 -0.21 9.07
CA GLY A 95 -9.36 0.12 10.50
C GLY A 95 -7.92 0.42 10.95
N ALA A 96 -6.96 0.57 10.03
CA ALA A 96 -5.62 1.00 10.38
C ALA A 96 -5.58 2.52 10.51
N GLU A 97 -5.30 3.03 11.71
CA GLU A 97 -5.13 4.46 11.93
C GLU A 97 -3.93 5.00 11.12
N THR A 98 -4.19 5.98 10.26
CA THR A 98 -3.16 6.66 9.48
C THR A 98 -2.97 8.08 9.94
N THR A 99 -1.71 8.52 9.95
CA THR A 99 -1.30 9.88 10.33
C THR A 99 -0.36 10.41 9.27
N PRO A 100 -0.39 11.72 8.94
CA PRO A 100 0.60 12.30 8.05
C PRO A 100 2.04 12.06 8.54
N GLY A 101 2.95 11.76 7.62
CA GLY A 101 4.38 11.61 7.86
C GLY A 101 5.11 12.96 7.98
N GLY A 102 4.44 14.06 7.64
CA GLY A 102 4.97 15.41 7.79
C GLY A 102 5.95 15.81 6.68
N VAL A 103 5.97 15.09 5.56
CA VAL A 103 6.84 15.43 4.42
C VAL A 103 6.27 16.62 3.67
N LYS A 104 7.13 17.60 3.39
CA LYS A 104 6.82 18.77 2.57
C LYS A 104 7.68 18.78 1.32
N LYS A 105 7.07 19.03 0.18
CA LYS A 105 7.77 19.34 -1.07
C LYS A 105 8.04 20.84 -1.13
N VAL A 106 9.27 21.20 -1.47
CA VAL A 106 9.69 22.60 -1.60
C VAL A 106 10.36 22.74 -2.96
N ASP A 107 9.77 23.56 -3.82
CA ASP A 107 10.39 23.87 -5.10
C ASP A 107 11.53 24.86 -4.86
N LEU A 108 12.73 24.49 -5.29
CA LEU A 108 13.93 25.31 -5.14
C LEU A 108 14.17 26.09 -6.43
N PRO A 109 13.94 27.42 -6.47
CA PRO A 109 14.35 28.22 -7.60
C PRO A 109 15.84 28.57 -7.47
N THR A 110 16.59 28.37 -8.55
CA THR A 110 17.97 28.86 -8.80
C THR A 110 19.05 28.55 -7.74
N VAL A 111 20.23 28.13 -8.18
CA VAL A 111 21.30 27.59 -7.31
C VAL A 111 22.10 28.68 -6.57
N THR A 112 21.44 29.62 -5.88
CA THR A 112 22.13 30.55 -4.98
C THR A 112 21.92 30.15 -3.53
N VAL A 113 22.99 30.23 -2.72
CA VAL A 113 22.97 29.87 -1.30
C VAL A 113 21.96 30.73 -0.52
N ALA A 114 21.82 32.00 -0.89
CA ALA A 114 20.87 32.93 -0.25
C ALA A 114 19.40 32.50 -0.49
N ALA A 115 19.02 32.21 -1.74
CA ALA A 115 17.67 31.75 -2.05
C ALA A 115 17.34 30.41 -1.34
N LEU A 116 18.32 29.51 -1.26
CA LEU A 116 18.16 28.26 -0.53
C LEU A 116 17.96 28.49 0.98
N ALA A 117 18.75 29.38 1.58
CA ALA A 117 18.61 29.72 3.00
C ALA A 117 17.25 30.37 3.31
N ASP A 118 16.74 31.22 2.42
CA ASP A 118 15.41 31.82 2.55
C ASP A 118 14.30 30.77 2.50
N LYS A 119 14.39 29.81 1.57
CA LYS A 119 13.44 28.69 1.49
C LYS A 119 13.48 27.82 2.74
N ILE A 120 14.67 27.48 3.25
CA ILE A 120 14.80 26.71 4.50
C ILE A 120 14.13 27.43 5.67
N ARG A 121 14.37 28.74 5.82
CA ARG A 121 13.72 29.55 6.86
C ARG A 121 12.20 29.59 6.69
N GLY A 122 11.71 29.75 5.47
CA GLY A 122 10.28 29.70 5.17
C GLY A 122 9.63 28.36 5.53
N VAL A 123 10.32 27.25 5.27
CA VAL A 123 9.83 25.90 5.63
C VAL A 123 9.75 25.75 7.15
N GLN A 124 10.79 26.19 7.87
CA GLN A 124 10.83 26.17 9.34
C GLN A 124 9.74 27.06 9.95
N ALA A 125 9.45 28.21 9.33
CA ALA A 125 8.38 29.12 9.73
C ALA A 125 6.98 28.65 9.28
N GLY A 126 6.88 27.58 8.48
CA GLY A 126 5.62 27.06 7.95
C GLY A 126 4.99 27.89 6.83
N THR A 127 5.72 28.85 6.26
CA THR A 127 5.23 29.75 5.19
C THR A 127 5.57 29.25 3.79
N GLU A 128 6.30 28.14 3.68
CA GLU A 128 6.83 27.61 2.43
C GLU A 128 6.66 26.08 2.36
N GLY A 129 6.47 25.58 1.13
CA GLY A 129 6.33 24.15 0.82
C GLY A 129 4.88 23.65 0.82
N VAL A 130 4.66 22.56 0.08
CA VAL A 130 3.38 21.86 -0.03
C VAL A 130 3.47 20.58 0.79
N THR A 131 2.54 20.38 1.72
CA THR A 131 2.42 19.11 2.46
C THR A 131 2.09 17.99 1.48
N VAL A 132 2.93 16.96 1.41
CA VAL A 132 2.75 15.87 0.45
C VAL A 132 1.43 15.13 0.68
N ALA A 133 1.03 14.93 1.94
CA ALA A 133 -0.23 14.27 2.30
C ALA A 133 -1.47 14.96 1.70
N ASP A 134 -1.41 16.27 1.51
CA ASP A 134 -2.50 17.09 0.97
C ASP A 134 -2.43 17.23 -0.56
N ALA A 135 -1.28 16.89 -1.15
CA ALA A 135 -0.98 17.05 -2.56
C ALA A 135 -1.58 15.92 -3.42
N SER A 136 -1.65 16.12 -4.73
CA SER A 136 -1.80 15.01 -5.67
C SER A 136 -0.48 14.23 -5.78
N SER A 137 -0.49 13.06 -6.43
CA SER A 137 0.73 12.30 -6.71
C SER A 137 1.68 13.05 -7.67
N GLU A 138 1.12 13.88 -8.55
CA GLU A 138 1.86 14.73 -9.49
C GLU A 138 2.50 15.92 -8.74
N ASP A 139 1.72 16.58 -7.87
CA ASP A 139 2.18 17.75 -7.13
C ASP A 139 3.18 17.39 -6.04
N GLY A 140 2.93 16.32 -5.27
CA GLY A 140 3.82 15.84 -4.21
C GLY A 140 5.07 15.14 -4.74
N GLY A 141 5.03 14.66 -5.99
CA GLY A 141 6.06 13.85 -6.61
C GLY A 141 6.14 12.45 -6.01
N VAL A 142 6.47 11.46 -6.84
CA VAL A 142 6.55 10.05 -6.43
C VAL A 142 7.50 9.86 -5.24
N LEU A 143 8.69 10.47 -5.27
CA LEU A 143 9.66 10.38 -4.17
C LEU A 143 9.11 10.94 -2.85
N GLY A 144 8.47 12.12 -2.90
CA GLY A 144 7.87 12.73 -1.71
C GLY A 144 6.81 11.83 -1.09
N TRP A 145 5.99 11.21 -1.94
CA TRP A 145 4.96 10.25 -1.52
C TRP A 145 5.53 8.95 -0.93
N PHE A 146 6.65 8.44 -1.44
CA PHE A 146 7.37 7.32 -0.83
C PHE A 146 7.89 7.66 0.57
N MET A 147 8.49 8.85 0.73
CA MET A 147 8.97 9.32 2.03
C MET A 147 7.80 9.51 3.00
N GLU A 148 6.73 10.15 2.54
CA GLU A 148 5.51 10.42 3.32
C GLU A 148 4.87 9.12 3.83
N ALA A 149 4.68 8.11 2.96
CA ALA A 149 4.12 6.82 3.35
C ALA A 149 5.05 6.03 4.29
N ALA A 150 6.36 6.10 4.08
CA ALA A 150 7.33 5.44 4.95
C ALA A 150 7.37 6.07 6.35
N THR A 151 7.45 7.40 6.43
CA THR A 151 7.46 8.13 7.70
C THR A 151 6.13 7.98 8.46
N ALA A 152 5.00 7.91 7.76
CA ALA A 152 3.69 7.60 8.34
C ALA A 152 3.52 6.15 8.82
N GLY A 153 4.47 5.26 8.47
CA GLY A 153 4.39 3.83 8.76
C GLY A 153 3.34 3.08 7.92
N ASP A 154 2.86 3.67 6.84
CA ASP A 154 1.76 3.12 6.03
C ASP A 154 2.14 1.79 5.38
N PHE A 155 3.40 1.63 4.96
CA PHE A 155 3.88 0.35 4.42
C PHE A 155 3.87 -0.78 5.45
N GLN A 156 4.23 -0.49 6.70
CA GLN A 156 4.17 -1.48 7.78
C GLN A 156 2.72 -1.88 8.08
N LYS A 157 1.81 -0.90 8.11
CA LYS A 157 0.36 -1.15 8.28
C LYS A 157 -0.20 -2.00 7.14
N ALA A 158 0.19 -1.71 5.91
CA ALA A 158 -0.20 -2.50 4.74
C ALA A 158 0.33 -3.94 4.82
N SER A 159 1.60 -4.14 5.18
CA SER A 159 2.17 -5.47 5.44
C SER A 159 1.35 -6.25 6.46
N SER A 160 0.99 -5.62 7.59
CA SER A 160 0.16 -6.25 8.62
C SER A 160 -1.23 -6.63 8.10
N ALA A 161 -1.89 -5.75 7.36
CA ALA A 161 -3.19 -6.03 6.74
C ALA A 161 -3.11 -7.21 5.76
N PHE A 162 -2.08 -7.24 4.90
CA PHE A 162 -1.87 -8.35 3.97
C PHE A 162 -1.61 -9.67 4.68
N LYS A 163 -0.87 -9.68 5.79
CA LYS A 163 -0.68 -10.89 6.61
C LYS A 163 -2.01 -11.37 7.20
N GLY A 164 -2.87 -10.45 7.65
CA GLY A 164 -4.23 -10.77 8.08
C GLY A 164 -5.05 -11.42 6.97
N ALA A 165 -5.09 -10.81 5.78
CA ALA A 165 -5.76 -11.37 4.61
C ALA A 165 -5.20 -12.74 4.21
N ALA A 166 -3.88 -12.91 4.23
CA ALA A 166 -3.24 -14.20 3.94
C ALA A 166 -3.67 -15.29 4.92
N ALA A 167 -3.86 -14.96 6.20
CA ALA A 167 -4.36 -15.90 7.21
C ALA A 167 -5.82 -16.30 6.94
N ILE A 168 -6.66 -15.39 6.46
CA ILE A 168 -8.03 -15.72 6.01
C ILE A 168 -7.96 -16.79 4.91
N VAL A 169 -7.14 -16.56 3.87
CA VAL A 169 -7.01 -17.51 2.75
C VAL A 169 -6.46 -18.87 3.20
N ASP A 170 -5.51 -18.89 4.14
CA ASP A 170 -4.99 -20.15 4.70
C ASP A 170 -6.08 -20.95 5.44
N ARG A 171 -6.97 -20.28 6.19
CA ARG A 171 -8.12 -20.94 6.83
C ARG A 171 -9.05 -21.57 5.80
N LEU A 172 -9.36 -20.85 4.71
CA LEU A 172 -10.21 -21.38 3.64
C LEU A 172 -9.58 -22.58 2.94
N ALA A 173 -8.28 -22.50 2.66
CA ALA A 173 -7.54 -23.61 2.08
C ALA A 173 -7.53 -24.86 2.97
N ALA A 174 -7.60 -24.71 4.30
CA ALA A 174 -7.69 -25.85 5.21
C ALA A 174 -9.06 -26.55 5.15
N LEU A 175 -10.15 -25.82 4.91
CA LEU A 175 -11.51 -26.36 4.77
C LEU A 175 -11.71 -27.16 3.48
N ASP A 176 -10.96 -26.86 2.42
CA ASP A 176 -11.04 -27.58 1.14
C ASP A 176 -10.32 -28.94 1.19
N ASN A 177 -9.38 -29.15 2.13
CA ASN A 177 -8.67 -30.44 2.28
C ASN A 177 -9.36 -31.41 3.27
N SER A 178 -10.52 -31.05 3.82
CA SER A 178 -11.31 -31.85 4.77
C SER A 178 -12.59 -32.37 4.14
#